data_AF-A0A549YFM1-F1
#
_entry.id   AF-A0A549YFM1-F1
#
_cell.length_a   1.000
_cell.length_b   1.000
_cell.length_c   1.000
_cell.angle_alpha   90.00
_cell.angle_beta   90.00
_cell.angle_gamma   90.00
#
_symmetry.space_group_name_H-M   'P 1'
#
loop_
_entity.id
_entity.type
_entity.pdbx_description
1 polymer ?
#
loop_
_entity_poly.entity_id
_entity_poly.type
_entity_poly.pdbx_seq_one_letter_code
_entity_poly.pdbx_strand_id
1 'polypeptide(L)'
;MTLKDKRIEWKSRYDAWKESGQTIAEWCRDQEIKVHQMYYWVRRFDNDRISAEPEPTQWLTVQVDDEITSSEGQESIFIHYGVISVEVRPGANVSLLSDIIHVLHNQC
;
A
#
# COMPACT_ATOMS: atom_id res chain seq x y z
N MET A 1 18.70 22.87 21.94
CA MET A 1 17.27 22.64 21.62
C MET A 1 17.13 21.20 21.20
N THR A 2 16.39 20.39 21.95
CA THR A 2 16.27 18.95 21.68
C THR A 2 15.27 18.70 20.53
N LEU A 3 15.29 17.50 19.94
CA LEU A 3 14.33 17.13 18.89
C LEU A 3 12.87 17.19 19.37
N LYS A 4 12.64 17.00 20.69
CA LYS A 4 11.31 17.08 21.31
C LYS A 4 10.80 18.52 21.36
N ASP A 5 11.66 19.45 21.76
CA ASP A 5 11.31 20.89 21.86
C ASP A 5 10.88 21.44 20.49
N LYS A 6 11.61 21.07 19.44
CA LYS A 6 11.29 21.47 18.07
C LYS A 6 9.93 20.92 17.62
N ARG A 7 9.61 19.66 17.96
CA ARG A 7 8.31 19.07 17.61
C ARG A 7 7.15 19.83 18.26
N ILE A 8 7.29 20.21 19.54
CA ILE A 8 6.27 20.94 20.29
C ILE A 8 6.03 22.32 19.67
N GLU A 9 7.11 23.05 19.38
CA GLU A 9 7.05 24.37 18.77
C GLU A 9 6.36 24.35 17.40
N TRP A 10 6.71 23.36 16.56
CA TRP A 10 6.11 23.20 15.25
C TRP A 10 4.67 22.68 15.29
N LYS A 11 4.31 21.92 16.32
CA LYS A 11 2.92 21.50 16.56
C LYS A 11 2.03 22.71 16.86
N SER A 12 2.45 23.57 17.78
CA SER A 12 1.71 24.80 18.11
C SER A 12 1.50 25.69 16.88
N ARG A 13 2.52 25.81 16.01
CA ARG A 13 2.42 26.52 14.73
C ARG A 13 1.44 25.89 13.74
N TYR A 14 1.47 24.55 13.62
CA TYR A 14 0.54 23.81 12.78
C TYR A 14 -0.91 24.01 13.23
N ASP A 15 -1.17 23.95 14.54
CA ASP A 15 -2.51 24.13 15.10
C ASP A 15 -3.01 25.58 14.89
N ALA A 16 -2.17 26.57 15.13
CA ALA A 16 -2.49 27.98 14.86
C ALA A 16 -2.78 28.26 13.38
N TRP A 17 -2.06 27.62 12.45
CA TRP A 17 -2.36 27.69 11.02
C TRP A 17 -3.71 27.05 10.67
N LYS A 18 -4.03 25.88 11.28
CA LYS A 18 -5.31 25.21 11.06
C LYS A 18 -6.48 26.06 11.57
N GLU A 19 -6.33 26.75 12.69
CA GLU A 19 -7.33 27.67 13.23
C GLU A 19 -7.51 28.94 12.39
N SER A 20 -6.44 29.44 11.75
CA SER A 20 -6.52 30.66 10.94
C SER A 20 -7.31 30.49 9.65
N GLY A 21 -7.41 29.26 9.12
CA GLY A 21 -8.09 28.96 7.86
C GLY A 21 -7.41 29.55 6.62
N GLN A 22 -6.23 30.16 6.78
CA GLN A 22 -5.46 30.75 5.69
C GLN A 22 -4.71 29.69 4.88
N THR A 23 -4.29 30.03 3.67
CA THR A 23 -3.33 29.17 2.96
C THR A 23 -1.97 29.18 3.66
N ILE A 24 -1.18 28.11 3.47
CA ILE A 24 0.17 28.00 4.05
C ILE A 24 1.04 29.20 3.67
N ALA A 25 0.95 29.67 2.42
CA ALA A 25 1.76 30.77 1.92
C ALA A 25 1.39 32.13 2.55
N GLU A 26 0.11 32.35 2.85
CA GLU A 26 -0.36 33.55 3.55
C GLU A 26 0.06 33.52 5.02
N TRP A 27 -0.22 32.41 5.70
CA TRP A 27 0.12 32.26 7.12
C TRP A 27 1.64 32.34 7.37
N CYS A 28 2.45 31.73 6.51
CA CYS A 28 3.90 31.84 6.59
C CYS A 28 4.42 33.26 6.35
N ARG A 29 3.72 34.07 5.55
CA ARG A 29 4.08 35.47 5.31
C ARG A 29 3.81 36.32 6.54
N ASP A 30 2.65 36.12 7.17
CA ASP A 30 2.23 36.86 8.36
C ASP A 30 3.09 36.51 9.59
N GLN A 31 3.56 35.26 9.68
CA GLN A 31 4.37 34.76 10.79
C GLN A 31 5.88 34.80 10.52
N GLU A 32 6.32 35.34 9.37
CA GLU A 32 7.72 35.37 8.92
C GLU A 32 8.42 34.00 8.93
N ILE A 33 7.66 32.94 8.63
CA ILE A 33 8.16 31.57 8.60
C ILE A 33 8.54 31.17 7.17
N LYS A 34 9.63 30.42 7.04
CA LYS A 34 10.02 29.84 5.76
C LYS A 34 9.00 28.77 5.32
N VAL A 35 8.29 29.05 4.22
CA VAL A 35 7.23 28.20 3.66
C VAL A 35 7.62 26.72 3.52
N HIS A 36 8.84 26.43 3.07
CA HIS A 36 9.31 25.04 2.92
C HIS A 36 9.38 24.27 4.25
N GLN A 37 9.66 24.95 5.36
CA GLN A 37 9.69 24.31 6.68
C GLN A 37 8.27 23.97 7.11
N MET A 38 7.30 24.86 6.84
CA MET A 38 5.90 24.60 7.12
C MET A 38 5.39 23.40 6.33
N TYR A 39 5.66 23.31 5.02
CA TYR A 39 5.31 22.13 4.23
C TYR A 39 5.91 20.83 4.78
N TYR A 40 7.18 20.86 5.21
CA TYR A 40 7.81 19.70 5.83
C TYR A 40 7.05 19.25 7.09
N TRP A 41 6.69 20.18 7.97
CA TRP A 41 6.00 19.85 9.22
C TRP A 41 4.53 19.48 9.01
N VAL A 42 3.83 20.11 8.09
CA VAL A 42 2.47 19.73 7.68
C VAL A 42 2.46 18.28 7.22
N ARG A 43 3.33 17.91 6.27
CA ARG A 43 3.44 16.52 5.80
C ARG A 43 3.79 15.56 6.93
N ARG A 44 4.68 15.96 7.84
CA ARG A 44 5.07 15.13 8.98
C ARG A 44 3.93 14.91 9.96
N PHE A 45 3.13 15.94 10.27
CA PHE A 45 1.99 15.81 11.17
C PHE A 45 0.81 15.09 10.52
N ASP A 46 0.59 15.26 9.21
CA ASP A 46 -0.42 14.50 8.48
C ASP A 46 -0.04 13.01 8.39
N ASN A 47 1.24 12.70 8.16
CA ASN A 47 1.74 11.31 8.22
C ASN A 47 1.67 10.73 9.64
N ASP A 48 2.00 11.51 10.69
CA ASP A 48 1.83 11.07 12.08
C ASP A 48 0.34 10.86 12.42
N ARG A 49 -0.61 11.56 11.76
CA ARG A 49 -2.06 11.29 11.88
C ARG A 49 -2.49 10.01 11.16
N ILE A 50 -1.87 9.69 10.03
CA ILE A 50 -2.08 8.41 9.31
C ILE A 50 -1.42 7.25 10.06
N SER A 51 -0.33 7.52 10.78
CA SER A 51 0.44 6.51 11.54
C SER A 51 0.03 6.42 13.02
N ALA A 52 -0.76 7.37 13.53
CA ALA A 52 -1.42 7.28 14.82
C ALA A 52 -2.57 6.30 14.66
N GLU A 53 -2.24 5.04 14.90
CA GLU A 53 -3.10 3.87 14.75
C GLU A 53 -3.56 3.69 13.29
N PRO A 54 -2.90 2.83 12.49
CA PRO A 54 -3.72 2.08 11.57
C PRO A 54 -4.81 1.47 12.44
N GLU A 55 -6.09 1.81 12.20
CA GLU A 55 -7.21 0.91 12.51
C GLU A 55 -6.65 -0.49 12.33
N PRO A 56 -6.56 -1.31 13.39
CA PRO A 56 -5.84 -2.57 13.31
C PRO A 56 -6.37 -3.23 12.07
N THR A 57 -5.52 -3.43 11.06
CA THR A 57 -5.94 -4.03 9.79
C THR A 57 -6.70 -5.27 10.21
N GLN A 58 -8.03 -5.20 10.11
CA GLN A 58 -8.87 -6.26 10.57
C GLN A 58 -8.70 -7.30 9.48
N TRP A 59 -7.69 -8.14 9.67
CA TRP A 59 -7.50 -9.34 8.91
C TRP A 59 -8.77 -10.14 9.14
N LEU A 60 -9.73 -9.99 8.21
CA LEU A 60 -10.90 -10.82 8.19
C LEU A 60 -10.37 -12.19 7.82
N THR A 61 -10.27 -13.08 8.81
CA THR A 61 -10.02 -14.49 8.57
C THR A 61 -11.18 -15.01 7.75
N VAL A 62 -10.99 -15.07 6.43
CA VAL A 62 -11.83 -15.85 5.56
C VAL A 62 -11.51 -17.29 5.91
N GLN A 63 -12.43 -17.94 6.64
CA GLN A 63 -12.51 -19.39 6.63
C GLN A 63 -12.84 -19.72 5.18
N VAL A 64 -11.83 -20.17 4.43
CA VAL A 64 -12.08 -20.87 3.18
C VAL A 64 -12.68 -22.19 3.65
N ASP A 65 -14.02 -22.27 3.67
CA ASP A 65 -14.66 -23.57 3.66
C ASP A 65 -14.13 -24.24 2.39
N ASP A 66 -13.37 -25.31 2.59
CA ASP A 66 -12.86 -26.21 1.55
C ASP A 66 -14.03 -27.03 0.95
N GLU A 67 -15.19 -26.39 0.74
CA GLU A 67 -16.42 -27.02 0.25
C GLU A 67 -16.62 -26.80 -1.26
N ILE A 68 -15.58 -26.38 -1.98
CA ILE A 68 -15.55 -26.45 -3.45
C ILE A 68 -14.10 -26.72 -3.86
N THR A 69 -13.59 -27.95 -3.88
CA THR A 69 -13.92 -28.93 -4.92
C THR A 69 -13.24 -30.26 -4.57
N SER A 70 -13.85 -31.06 -3.69
CA SER A 70 -13.61 -32.50 -3.70
C SER A 70 -14.35 -33.10 -4.91
N SER A 71 -13.87 -32.80 -6.12
CA SER A 71 -14.08 -33.74 -7.23
C SER A 71 -13.01 -34.81 -7.08
N GLU A 72 -13.43 -35.97 -6.60
CA GLU A 72 -12.65 -37.20 -6.57
C GLU A 72 -11.69 -37.30 -7.76
N GLY A 73 -10.38 -37.25 -7.47
CA GLY A 73 -9.39 -38.00 -8.23
C GLY A 73 -8.57 -37.29 -9.30
N GLN A 74 -8.51 -35.96 -9.37
CA GLN A 74 -7.66 -35.30 -10.37
C GLN A 74 -6.90 -34.10 -9.81
N GLU A 75 -5.72 -34.38 -9.24
CA GLU A 75 -4.72 -33.38 -8.81
C GLU A 75 -4.31 -32.53 -10.02
N SER A 76 -4.63 -31.23 -9.99
CA SER A 76 -4.16 -30.27 -10.99
C SER A 76 -2.77 -29.76 -10.64
N ILE A 77 -1.97 -29.47 -11.67
CA ILE A 77 -0.61 -28.93 -11.53
C ILE A 77 -0.66 -27.44 -11.83
N PHE A 78 -0.12 -26.62 -10.92
CA PHE A 78 0.04 -25.18 -11.15
C PHE A 78 1.48 -24.84 -11.57
N ILE A 79 1.62 -24.18 -12.72
CA ILE A 79 2.90 -23.69 -13.25
C ILE A 79 2.94 -22.17 -13.09
N HIS A 80 4.02 -21.66 -12.49
CA HIS A 80 4.20 -20.23 -12.23
C HIS A 80 5.38 -19.68 -13.03
N TYR A 81 5.16 -18.59 -13.78
CA TYR A 81 6.19 -17.86 -14.52
C TYR A 81 5.98 -16.35 -14.37
N GLY A 82 6.81 -15.69 -13.54
CA GLY A 82 6.66 -14.28 -13.21
C GLY A 82 5.30 -14.00 -12.55
N VAL A 83 4.47 -13.21 -13.21
CA VAL A 83 3.10 -12.86 -12.77
C VAL A 83 2.02 -13.78 -13.36
N ILE A 84 2.41 -14.77 -14.16
CA ILE A 84 1.50 -15.68 -14.85
C ILE A 84 1.43 -17.00 -14.09
N SER A 85 0.21 -17.47 -13.85
CA SER A 85 -0.08 -18.80 -13.30
C SER A 85 -0.92 -19.59 -14.29
N VAL A 86 -0.54 -20.84 -14.53
CA VAL A 86 -1.24 -21.77 -15.43
C VAL A 86 -1.68 -22.99 -14.61
N GLU A 87 -2.99 -23.24 -14.56
CA GLU A 87 -3.57 -24.46 -13.99
C GLU A 87 -3.66 -25.54 -15.08
N VAL A 88 -3.07 -26.70 -14.82
CA VAL A 88 -3.09 -27.86 -15.71
C VAL A 88 -3.90 -28.97 -15.06
N ARG A 89 -5.09 -29.23 -15.60
CA ARG A 89 -5.95 -30.33 -15.15
C ARG A 89 -5.57 -31.63 -15.85
N PRO A 90 -5.80 -32.80 -15.24
CA PRO A 90 -5.57 -34.07 -15.93
C PRO A 90 -6.46 -34.20 -17.16
N GLY A 91 -5.92 -34.79 -18.23
CA GLY A 91 -6.54 -34.78 -19.57
C GLY A 91 -6.24 -33.52 -20.39
N ALA A 92 -5.46 -32.56 -19.87
CA ALA A 92 -4.94 -31.45 -20.65
C ALA A 92 -4.19 -31.94 -21.89
N ASN A 93 -4.41 -31.25 -23.01
CA ASN A 93 -3.70 -31.52 -24.24
C ASN A 93 -2.22 -31.10 -24.09
N VAL A 94 -1.33 -32.09 -24.11
CA VAL A 94 0.11 -31.88 -23.90
C VAL A 94 0.74 -31.03 -25.00
N SER A 95 0.25 -31.13 -26.24
CA SER A 95 0.73 -30.30 -27.36
C SER A 95 0.40 -28.83 -27.12
N LEU A 96 -0.85 -28.55 -26.75
CA LEU A 96 -1.29 -27.18 -26.42
C LEU A 96 -0.53 -26.62 -25.20
N LEU A 97 -0.33 -27.44 -24.16
CA LEU A 97 0.47 -27.04 -23.01
C LEU A 97 1.91 -26.71 -23.41
N SER A 98 2.51 -27.53 -24.29
CA SER A 98 3.85 -27.27 -24.80
C SER A 98 3.92 -25.95 -25.56
N ASP A 99 2.96 -25.66 -26.44
CA ASP A 99 2.90 -24.40 -27.18
C ASP A 99 2.80 -23.20 -26.22
N ILE A 100 1.97 -23.29 -25.18
CA ILE A 100 1.83 -22.26 -24.14
C ILE A 100 3.17 -22.04 -23.43
N ILE A 101 3.86 -23.11 -23.01
CA ILE A 101 5.17 -23.00 -22.34
C ILE A 101 6.22 -22.38 -23.25
N HIS A 102 6.25 -22.71 -24.55
CA HIS A 102 7.17 -22.09 -25.51
C HIS A 102 6.89 -20.60 -25.69
N VAL A 103 5.62 -20.19 -25.76
CA VAL A 103 5.25 -18.77 -25.82
C VAL A 103 5.69 -18.04 -24.55
N LEU A 104 5.45 -18.62 -23.37
CA LEU A 104 5.86 -18.04 -22.09
C LEU A 104 7.38 -17.89 -21.98
N HIS A 105 8.14 -18.86 -22.48
CA HIS A 105 9.61 -18.79 -22.53
C HIS A 105 10.14 -17.75 -23.52
N ASN A 106 9.42 -17.51 -24.62
CA ASN A 106 9.83 -16.57 -25.68
C ASN A 106 9.32 -15.14 -25.46
N GLN A 107 8.74 -14.82 -24.30
CA GLN A 107 8.36 -13.45 -23.93
C GLN A 107 9.52 -12.61 -23.32
N CYS A 108 10.77 -13.01 -23.60
CA CYS A 108 11.97 -12.19 -23.39
C CYS A 108 12.44 -11.57 -24.72
#